data_AF-A0A9R1LKX1-F1
#
_entry.id   AF-A0A9R1LKX1-F1
#
_cell.length_a   1.000
_cell.length_b   1.000
_cell.length_c   1.000
_cell.angle_alpha   90.00
_cell.angle_beta   90.00
_cell.angle_gamma   90.00
#
_symmetry.space_group_name_H-M   'P 1'
#
loop_
_entity.id
_entity.type
_entity.pdbx_description
1 polymer ?
#
loop_
_entity_poly.entity_id
_entity_poly.type
_entity_poly.pdbx_seq_one_letter_code
_entity_poly.pdbx_strand_id
1 'polypeptide(L)'
;MLPSATATNTYTYWPGAAAGGLGFSRAAIIGRPRGESNRYSRPRTTCLAARVSIPPTPSPSEPLPTRRSPVLAPAAAAAACRAEMEVAAAAAAVAVPRHKVKKQINLFYCAECEELALKVAAASDAIQLQSINWRNFPDGFPNLFINNAHDIRGQHVAFLASFSSPAIIFEQISVIFALPKLFIASFTLVLPFFPTGTFERVEEEGDVATAFTLARILSMIPKSRGGPTSVVIYDIHALQERFYFGDDVLPCFETGIPLLLQRLSQLPDADNVTIAFPDDGAWKRFHKSLANFPVVVCAKVREGDKRIVRIKEGNPEGRHVVIVDDLVQSGGTLRECQKVLAAHGATKVSAYVTHAVFPNQSYERFMTANSAGPGDQFAYFWITDSCPQTVKAISQQPPFEVLSLASSIADALQI
;
A
#
# COMPACT_ATOMS: atom_id res chain seq x y z
N MET A 1 53.74 -28.13 -2.41
CA MET A 1 52.90 -29.13 -1.73
C MET A 1 51.47 -28.59 -1.68
N LEU A 2 50.52 -29.40 -2.15
CA LEU A 2 49.06 -29.22 -2.28
C LEU A 2 48.34 -28.93 -0.92
N PRO A 3 47.03 -28.55 -0.83
CA PRO A 3 46.54 -27.17 -0.97
C PRO A 3 45.34 -26.82 -0.01
N SER A 4 44.59 -25.76 -0.37
CA SER A 4 43.40 -25.12 0.22
C SER A 4 42.18 -26.01 0.52
N ALA A 5 41.38 -25.62 1.53
CA ALA A 5 40.03 -26.12 1.78
C ALA A 5 38.96 -25.03 1.50
N THR A 6 38.15 -25.28 0.47
CA THR A 6 36.88 -24.61 0.17
C THR A 6 35.74 -25.54 0.61
N ALA A 7 34.78 -25.04 1.38
CA ALA A 7 33.56 -25.78 1.73
C ALA A 7 32.39 -25.28 0.87
N THR A 8 31.97 -26.13 -0.07
CA THR A 8 30.70 -26.04 -0.81
C THR A 8 29.71 -27.01 -0.20
N ASN A 9 28.53 -26.54 0.22
CA ASN A 9 27.39 -27.40 0.56
C ASN A 9 26.49 -27.55 -0.67
N THR A 10 26.49 -28.75 -1.26
CA THR A 10 25.54 -29.23 -2.25
C THR A 10 24.51 -30.12 -1.57
N TYR A 11 23.22 -29.84 -1.76
CA TYR A 11 22.13 -30.76 -1.39
C TYR A 11 21.93 -31.78 -2.52
N THR A 12 22.14 -33.06 -2.20
CA THR A 12 21.96 -34.17 -3.13
C THR A 12 20.59 -34.82 -2.93
N TYR A 13 19.82 -34.89 -4.03
CA TYR A 13 18.61 -35.69 -4.21
C TYR A 13 18.91 -37.21 -4.10
N TRP A 14 17.97 -37.98 -3.55
CA TRP A 14 17.97 -39.44 -3.59
C TRP A 14 16.88 -39.97 -4.56
N PRO A 15 17.21 -40.86 -5.52
CA PRO A 15 16.25 -41.59 -6.35
C PRO A 15 16.30 -43.13 -6.17
N GLY A 16 15.22 -43.82 -6.56
CA GLY A 16 15.15 -45.27 -6.87
C GLY A 16 14.01 -46.02 -6.14
N ALA A 17 12.86 -46.36 -6.75
CA ALA A 17 12.54 -47.37 -7.79
C ALA A 17 12.30 -48.81 -7.25
N ALA A 18 11.02 -49.26 -7.24
CA ALA A 18 10.41 -50.43 -7.93
C ALA A 18 10.75 -51.83 -7.33
N ALA A 19 9.92 -52.89 -7.31
CA ALA A 19 8.72 -53.29 -8.06
C ALA A 19 7.91 -54.36 -7.28
N GLY A 20 6.67 -54.67 -7.73
CA GLY A 20 5.95 -55.90 -7.38
C GLY A 20 4.44 -55.78 -7.51
N GLY A 21 3.88 -56.19 -8.66
CA GLY A 21 2.44 -56.17 -8.95
C GLY A 21 1.73 -57.52 -8.73
N LEU A 22 0.39 -57.47 -8.89
CA LEU A 22 -0.61 -58.50 -9.23
C LEU A 22 -1.94 -58.02 -8.59
N GLY A 23 -3.10 -57.91 -9.24
CA GLY A 23 -3.55 -58.20 -10.59
C GLY A 23 -5.08 -58.00 -10.67
N PHE A 24 -5.57 -57.96 -11.91
CA PHE A 24 -6.93 -58.27 -12.38
C PHE A 24 -8.08 -57.21 -12.36
N SER A 25 -8.33 -56.77 -13.61
CA SER A 25 -9.60 -56.78 -14.36
C SER A 25 -10.66 -55.69 -14.21
N ARG A 26 -10.67 -54.84 -15.26
CA ARG A 26 -11.79 -54.32 -16.07
C ARG A 26 -13.20 -54.87 -15.76
N ALA A 27 -14.20 -53.97 -15.69
CA ALA A 27 -15.17 -53.76 -16.79
C ALA A 27 -16.22 -52.66 -16.49
N ALA A 28 -16.40 -51.80 -17.49
CA ALA A 28 -17.64 -51.26 -18.07
C ALA A 28 -18.78 -50.67 -17.19
N ILE A 29 -18.96 -49.38 -17.44
CA ILE A 29 -20.17 -48.54 -17.49
C ILE A 29 -21.42 -49.29 -18.02
N ILE A 30 -22.59 -49.07 -17.40
CA ILE A 30 -23.89 -48.61 -17.96
C ILE A 30 -25.00 -48.79 -16.90
N GLY A 31 -25.87 -47.78 -16.72
CA GLY A 31 -27.25 -47.99 -16.24
C GLY A 31 -27.81 -46.98 -15.22
N ARG A 32 -28.61 -46.02 -15.70
CA ARG A 32 -29.76 -45.47 -14.95
C ARG A 32 -30.96 -46.41 -15.17
N PRO A 33 -31.92 -46.58 -14.21
CA PRO A 33 -33.05 -45.63 -14.13
C PRO A 33 -33.73 -45.43 -12.76
N ARG A 34 -34.46 -44.30 -12.69
CA ARG A 34 -35.71 -43.95 -11.96
C ARG A 34 -35.96 -44.44 -10.52
N GLY A 35 -36.05 -43.44 -9.63
CA GLY A 35 -37.28 -43.08 -8.88
C GLY A 35 -37.74 -43.97 -7.74
N GLU A 36 -37.64 -43.48 -6.50
CA GLU A 36 -38.78 -43.44 -5.58
C GLU A 36 -38.48 -42.59 -4.34
N SER A 37 -39.56 -42.02 -3.83
CA SER A 37 -39.67 -41.11 -2.69
C SER A 37 -39.19 -41.72 -1.37
N ASN A 38 -38.54 -40.91 -0.53
CA ASN A 38 -38.77 -41.07 0.90
C ASN A 38 -38.72 -39.75 1.67
N ARG A 39 -39.79 -39.52 2.42
CA ARG A 39 -39.98 -38.40 3.35
C ARG A 39 -39.04 -38.60 4.52
N TYR A 40 -38.32 -37.56 4.94
CA TYR A 40 -37.86 -37.46 6.32
C TYR A 40 -38.15 -36.08 6.89
N SER A 41 -38.77 -36.14 8.05
CA SER A 41 -39.37 -35.11 8.89
C SER A 41 -38.36 -34.09 9.43
N ARG A 42 -38.71 -32.81 9.35
CA ARG A 42 -38.05 -31.71 10.06
C ARG A 42 -38.46 -31.72 11.55
N PRO A 43 -37.55 -31.61 12.52
CA PRO A 43 -37.89 -31.14 13.85
C PRO A 43 -38.00 -29.61 13.83
N ARG A 44 -39.11 -29.08 14.36
CA ARG A 44 -39.28 -27.67 14.70
C ARG A 44 -38.49 -27.38 15.97
N THR A 45 -37.49 -26.50 15.88
CA THR A 45 -36.89 -25.86 17.06
C THR A 45 -37.60 -24.54 17.32
N THR A 46 -38.16 -24.43 18.52
CA THR A 46 -38.86 -23.27 19.08
C THR A 46 -37.88 -22.15 19.40
N CYS A 47 -38.05 -20.97 18.79
CA CYS A 47 -37.37 -19.74 19.24
C CYS A 47 -38.07 -19.19 20.48
N LEU A 48 -37.35 -19.16 21.60
CA LEU A 48 -37.74 -18.47 22.82
C LEU A 48 -37.49 -16.97 22.62
N ALA A 49 -38.56 -16.17 22.51
CA ALA A 49 -38.46 -14.72 22.45
C ALA A 49 -38.24 -14.16 23.87
N ALA A 50 -37.04 -13.64 24.13
CA ALA A 50 -36.75 -12.86 25.33
C ALA A 50 -37.41 -11.48 25.22
N ARG A 51 -38.38 -11.20 26.11
CA ARG A 51 -38.99 -9.87 26.26
C ARG A 51 -38.01 -8.94 26.94
N VAL A 52 -37.62 -7.87 26.25
CA VAL A 52 -36.92 -6.72 26.84
C VAL A 52 -37.96 -5.73 27.34
N SER A 53 -37.96 -5.47 28.65
CA SER A 53 -38.84 -4.50 29.30
C SER A 53 -38.28 -3.08 29.16
N ILE A 54 -39.06 -2.19 28.56
CA ILE A 54 -38.73 -0.75 28.42
C ILE A 54 -39.34 0.00 29.62
N PRO A 55 -38.60 0.85 30.35
CA PRO A 55 -39.19 1.68 31.41
C PRO A 55 -39.97 2.87 30.83
N PRO A 56 -41.04 3.34 31.48
CA PRO A 56 -41.88 4.42 30.96
C PRO A 56 -41.22 5.80 31.10
N THR A 57 -41.46 6.65 30.10
CA THR A 57 -41.14 8.08 30.10
C THR A 57 -42.04 8.88 31.04
N PRO A 58 -41.54 9.91 31.75
CA PRO A 58 -42.40 10.80 32.52
C PRO A 58 -43.03 11.90 31.65
N SER A 59 -44.30 12.20 31.93
CA SER A 59 -45.12 13.28 31.37
C SER A 59 -44.69 14.68 31.86
N PRO A 60 -44.98 15.77 31.12
CA PRO A 60 -44.60 17.13 31.52
C PRO A 60 -45.72 17.81 32.32
N SER A 61 -45.38 18.35 33.50
CA SER A 61 -46.25 19.28 34.23
C SER A 61 -45.42 20.20 35.13
N GLU A 62 -45.26 21.47 34.72
CA GLU A 62 -45.55 22.71 35.47
C GLU A 62 -44.67 23.91 35.04
N PRO A 63 -45.20 25.16 35.14
CA PRO A 63 -44.72 26.31 34.37
C PRO A 63 -43.70 27.19 35.13
N LEU A 64 -42.77 27.81 34.39
CA LEU A 64 -41.88 28.86 34.91
C LEU A 64 -42.61 30.22 35.04
N PRO A 65 -42.34 31.01 36.09
CA PRO A 65 -42.98 32.30 36.30
C PRO A 65 -42.30 33.41 35.47
N THR A 66 -43.15 34.29 34.92
CA THR A 66 -42.75 35.54 34.25
C THR A 66 -42.28 36.59 35.25
N ARG A 67 -41.16 37.25 34.97
CA ARG A 67 -40.78 38.50 35.65
C ARG A 67 -40.14 39.52 34.71
N ARG A 68 -40.97 40.51 34.36
CA ARG A 68 -40.76 41.96 34.22
C ARG A 68 -39.38 42.48 33.76
N SER A 69 -39.41 43.18 32.63
CA SER A 69 -38.42 44.17 32.19
C SER A 69 -38.23 45.31 33.21
N PRO A 70 -37.04 45.92 33.24
CA PRO A 70 -36.99 47.37 33.40
C PRO A 70 -36.06 48.07 32.39
N VAL A 71 -36.65 49.07 31.74
CA VAL A 71 -36.18 50.46 31.55
C VAL A 71 -34.84 50.73 30.83
N LEU A 72 -34.98 51.44 29.71
CA LEU A 72 -33.97 52.15 28.92
C LEU A 72 -33.11 53.13 29.75
N ALA A 73 -31.81 53.18 29.48
CA ALA A 73 -30.89 54.27 29.79
C ALA A 73 -30.02 54.59 28.54
N PRO A 74 -29.48 55.82 28.39
CA PRO A 74 -29.37 56.50 27.09
C PRO A 74 -28.11 56.18 26.27
N ALA A 75 -28.26 56.26 24.95
CA ALA A 75 -27.31 55.88 23.90
C ALA A 75 -26.09 56.81 23.71
N ALA A 76 -25.61 57.50 24.75
CA ALA A 76 -24.53 58.50 24.61
C ALA A 76 -23.14 58.04 25.14
N ALA A 77 -23.04 56.90 25.83
CA ALA A 77 -21.76 56.40 26.37
C ALA A 77 -21.09 55.30 25.50
N ALA A 78 -21.77 54.80 24.47
CA ALA A 78 -21.28 53.70 23.63
C ALA A 78 -20.40 54.14 22.44
N ALA A 79 -20.37 55.45 22.13
CA ALA A 79 -19.63 55.97 20.98
C ALA A 79 -18.16 56.32 21.28
N ALA A 80 -17.83 56.67 22.53
CA ALA A 80 -16.47 57.04 22.92
C ALA A 80 -15.55 55.83 23.16
N CYS A 81 -16.10 54.68 23.56
CA CYS A 81 -15.33 53.46 23.81
C CYS A 81 -14.98 52.68 22.52
N ARG A 82 -15.64 52.98 21.38
CA ARG A 82 -15.35 52.35 20.08
C ARG A 82 -14.19 52.99 19.33
N ALA A 83 -13.96 54.29 19.50
CA ALA A 83 -12.89 55.00 18.81
C ALA A 83 -11.48 54.70 19.38
N GLU A 84 -11.37 54.39 20.68
CA GLU A 84 -10.08 54.02 21.29
C GLU A 84 -9.72 52.53 21.08
N MET A 85 -10.70 51.66 20.80
CA MET A 85 -10.45 50.26 20.44
C MET A 85 -10.02 50.09 18.96
N GLU A 86 -10.47 50.95 18.04
CA GLU A 86 -10.11 50.84 16.62
C GLU A 86 -8.70 51.38 16.30
N VAL A 87 -8.15 52.29 17.10
CA VAL A 87 -6.78 52.80 16.91
C VAL A 87 -5.72 51.90 17.56
N ALA A 88 -6.08 51.11 18.57
CA ALA A 88 -5.21 50.07 19.14
C ALA A 88 -5.11 48.80 18.28
N ALA A 89 -6.05 48.58 17.36
CA ALA A 89 -6.08 47.41 16.47
C ALA A 89 -5.21 47.57 15.20
N ALA A 90 -4.72 48.79 14.91
CA ALA A 90 -4.02 49.10 13.65
C ALA A 90 -2.49 49.23 13.76
N ALA A 91 -1.89 48.99 14.95
CA ALA A 91 -0.46 49.27 15.19
C ALA A 91 0.41 48.10 15.67
N ALA A 92 -0.06 46.84 15.69
CA ALA A 92 0.81 45.72 16.06
C ALA A 92 0.37 44.38 15.47
N ALA A 93 0.68 44.15 14.19
CA ALA A 93 1.05 42.82 13.68
C ALA A 93 1.69 42.98 12.29
N VAL A 94 2.88 43.58 12.24
CA VAL A 94 3.82 43.19 11.19
C VAL A 94 4.15 41.73 11.48
N ALA A 95 3.46 40.81 10.79
CA ALA A 95 3.76 39.40 10.85
C ALA A 95 5.16 39.21 10.26
N VAL A 96 6.16 39.23 11.14
CA VAL A 96 7.46 38.62 10.86
C VAL A 96 7.14 37.21 10.37
N PRO A 97 7.60 36.78 9.18
CA PRO A 97 7.37 35.41 8.74
C PRO A 97 8.00 34.52 9.81
N ARG A 98 7.16 33.87 10.63
CA ARG A 98 7.63 32.81 11.52
C ARG A 98 8.14 31.73 10.58
N HIS A 99 9.45 31.70 10.39
CA HIS A 99 10.12 30.51 9.87
C HIS A 99 9.64 29.36 10.76
N LYS A 100 8.76 28.51 10.22
CA LYS A 100 8.41 27.26 10.90
C LYS A 100 9.74 26.53 11.05
N VAL A 101 10.26 26.47 12.28
CA VAL A 101 11.44 25.67 12.58
C VAL A 101 11.05 24.25 12.21
N LYS A 102 11.61 23.73 11.11
CA LYS A 102 11.36 22.36 10.66
C LYS A 102 11.82 21.45 11.81
N LYS A 103 10.91 20.63 12.31
CA LYS A 103 11.24 19.69 13.38
C LYS A 103 12.15 18.62 12.81
N GLN A 104 13.23 18.32 13.53
CA GLN A 104 14.16 17.27 13.15
C GLN A 104 13.52 15.90 13.36
N ILE A 105 13.74 14.98 12.43
CA ILE A 105 13.18 13.63 12.41
C ILE A 105 14.31 12.63 12.37
N ASN A 106 14.29 11.68 13.30
CA ASN A 106 15.20 10.56 13.31
C ASN A 106 14.60 9.43 12.48
N LEU A 107 15.17 9.18 11.30
CA LEU A 107 14.74 8.12 10.40
C LEU A 107 15.59 6.87 10.64
N PHE A 108 14.98 5.86 11.25
CA PHE A 108 15.48 4.50 11.24
C PHE A 108 15.00 3.78 9.96
N TYR A 109 15.71 2.75 9.53
CA TYR A 109 15.36 2.00 8.34
C TYR A 109 15.79 0.53 8.47
N CYS A 110 15.10 -0.37 7.76
CA CYS A 110 15.55 -1.74 7.61
C CYS A 110 16.72 -1.85 6.62
N ALA A 111 17.56 -2.89 6.75
CA ALA A 111 18.75 -3.06 5.91
C ALA A 111 18.46 -3.00 4.39
N GLU A 112 17.31 -3.53 3.95
CA GLU A 112 16.92 -3.53 2.53
C GLU A 112 16.64 -2.13 1.96
N CYS A 113 16.33 -1.16 2.82
CA CYS A 113 15.93 0.19 2.43
C CYS A 113 17.08 1.21 2.51
N GLU A 114 18.33 0.79 2.70
CA GLU A 114 19.46 1.70 2.88
C GLU A 114 19.58 2.74 1.74
N GLU A 115 19.52 2.29 0.49
CA GLU A 115 19.60 3.20 -0.67
C GLU A 115 18.46 4.22 -0.71
N LEU A 116 17.23 3.80 -0.39
CA LEU A 116 16.08 4.69 -0.32
C LEU A 116 16.20 5.65 0.87
N ALA A 117 16.63 5.18 2.04
CA ALA A 117 16.83 6.01 3.23
C ALA A 117 17.85 7.13 2.99
N LEU A 118 18.95 6.82 2.30
CA LEU A 118 19.95 7.82 1.89
C LEU A 118 19.35 8.89 0.98
N LYS A 119 18.53 8.50 0.00
CA LYS A 119 17.84 9.45 -0.88
C LYS A 119 16.81 10.30 -0.12
N VAL A 120 16.07 9.71 0.82
CA VAL A 120 15.10 10.43 1.67
C VAL A 120 15.81 11.48 2.52
N ALA A 121 16.93 11.13 3.16
CA ALA A 121 17.71 12.08 3.95
C ALA A 121 18.32 13.19 3.07
N ALA A 122 18.77 12.88 1.85
CA ALA A 122 19.26 13.87 0.90
C ALA A 122 18.17 14.83 0.38
N ALA A 123 16.89 14.43 0.44
CA ALA A 123 15.77 15.26 -0.01
C ALA A 123 15.33 16.31 1.04
N SER A 124 15.75 16.19 2.31
CA SER A 124 15.35 17.12 3.37
C SER A 124 16.37 17.20 4.51
N ASP A 125 16.87 18.41 4.77
CA ASP A 125 17.80 18.70 5.87
C ASP A 125 17.22 18.42 7.28
N ALA A 126 15.90 18.22 7.38
CA ALA A 126 15.23 17.89 8.63
C ALA A 126 15.36 16.42 9.01
N ILE A 127 15.81 15.55 8.10
CA ILE A 127 15.84 14.09 8.30
C ILE A 127 17.26 13.65 8.64
N GLN A 128 17.43 13.08 9.82
CA GLN A 128 18.68 12.49 10.28
C GLN A 128 18.56 10.96 10.33
N LEU A 129 19.46 10.27 9.63
CA LEU A 129 19.49 8.81 9.65
C LEU A 129 19.99 8.29 11.00
N GLN A 130 19.34 7.23 11.48
CA GLN A 130 19.75 6.45 12.63
C GLN A 130 19.90 4.98 12.23
N SER A 131 20.69 4.23 13.00
CA SER A 131 21.04 2.85 12.68
C SER A 131 20.50 1.85 13.70
N ILE A 132 20.30 0.62 13.24
CA ILE A 132 19.95 -0.55 14.05
C ILE A 132 20.96 -1.63 13.74
N ASN A 133 21.43 -2.33 14.77
CA ASN A 133 22.25 -3.52 14.58
C ASN A 133 21.32 -4.72 14.37
N TRP A 134 21.16 -5.11 13.11
CA TRP A 134 20.40 -6.30 12.69
C TRP A 134 21.29 -7.54 12.80
N ARG A 135 21.32 -8.17 13.98
CA ARG A 135 22.08 -9.41 14.24
C ARG A 135 21.13 -10.56 14.50
N ASN A 136 21.64 -11.78 14.44
CA ASN A 136 20.91 -13.00 14.78
C ASN A 136 21.65 -13.80 15.85
N PHE A 137 20.90 -14.56 16.65
CA PHE A 137 21.43 -15.63 17.49
C PHE A 137 21.79 -16.85 16.62
N PRO A 138 22.60 -17.80 17.13
CA PRO A 138 22.99 -19.00 16.38
C PRO A 138 21.83 -19.90 15.90
N ASP A 139 20.66 -19.81 16.54
CA ASP A 139 19.43 -20.51 16.17
C ASP A 139 18.60 -19.80 15.08
N GLY A 140 19.06 -18.65 14.61
CA GLY A 140 18.42 -17.85 13.55
C GLY A 140 17.41 -16.83 14.06
N PHE A 141 17.11 -16.75 15.35
CA PHE A 141 16.22 -15.70 15.89
C PHE A 141 16.92 -14.34 15.97
N PRO A 142 16.17 -13.22 15.82
CA PRO A 142 16.75 -11.89 15.76
C PRO A 142 17.31 -11.42 17.12
N ASN A 143 18.52 -10.84 17.10
CA ASN A 143 19.24 -10.20 18.21
C ASN A 143 19.48 -8.71 17.89
N LEU A 144 18.40 -7.94 18.00
CA LEU A 144 18.35 -6.56 17.51
C LEU A 144 18.81 -5.57 18.58
N PHE A 145 19.47 -4.48 18.15
CA PHE A 145 19.84 -3.38 19.03
C PHE A 145 19.63 -2.03 18.34
N ILE A 146 18.79 -1.18 18.94
CA ILE A 146 18.51 0.17 18.46
C ILE A 146 19.60 1.10 18.98
N ASN A 147 20.44 1.64 18.08
CA ASN A 147 21.51 2.55 18.48
C ASN A 147 20.92 3.89 18.94
N ASN A 148 21.63 4.58 19.84
CA ASN A 148 21.27 5.93 20.33
C ASN A 148 19.85 6.02 20.96
N ALA A 149 19.34 4.92 21.51
CA ALA A 149 17.98 4.85 22.08
C ALA A 149 17.69 5.87 23.20
N HIS A 150 18.72 6.34 23.91
CA HIS A 150 18.55 7.39 24.92
C HIS A 150 18.36 8.79 24.29
N ASP A 151 18.98 9.03 23.14
CA ASP A 151 19.05 10.36 22.53
C ASP A 151 17.76 10.74 21.82
N ILE A 152 17.00 9.75 21.33
CA ILE A 152 15.72 9.96 20.62
C ILE A 152 14.53 10.29 21.54
N ARG A 153 14.73 10.32 22.87
CA ARG A 153 13.66 10.63 23.84
C ARG A 153 13.10 12.02 23.58
N GLY A 154 11.76 12.13 23.52
CA GLY A 154 11.08 13.39 23.22
C GLY A 154 11.27 13.91 21.79
N GLN A 155 11.88 13.11 20.89
CA GLN A 155 12.08 13.49 19.49
C GLN A 155 11.06 12.84 18.56
N HIS A 156 10.97 13.34 17.34
CA HIS A 156 10.16 12.75 16.27
C HIS A 156 10.95 11.63 15.60
N VAL A 157 10.33 10.45 15.50
CA VAL A 157 10.99 9.26 14.97
C VAL A 157 10.15 8.66 13.86
N ALA A 158 10.83 8.24 12.79
CA ALA A 158 10.25 7.49 11.71
C ALA A 158 10.99 6.17 11.51
N PHE A 159 10.28 5.17 10.98
CA PHE A 159 10.88 3.90 10.55
C PHE A 159 10.47 3.60 9.11
N LEU A 160 11.45 3.52 8.21
CA LEU A 160 11.27 3.07 6.82
C LEU A 160 11.41 1.54 6.76
N ALA A 161 10.28 0.88 6.55
CA ALA A 161 10.14 -0.57 6.53
C ALA A 161 10.11 -1.13 5.10
N SER A 162 10.47 -2.41 4.96
CA SER A 162 10.27 -3.23 3.77
C SER A 162 9.83 -4.62 4.20
N PHE A 163 8.59 -5.00 3.90
CA PHE A 163 8.04 -6.30 4.29
C PHE A 163 8.21 -7.32 3.15
N SER A 164 9.47 -7.62 2.82
CA SER A 164 9.85 -8.50 1.70
C SER A 164 9.56 -9.98 1.94
N SER A 165 9.59 -10.44 3.20
CA SER A 165 9.33 -11.83 3.57
C SER A 165 8.82 -11.97 5.02
N PRO A 166 8.18 -13.09 5.39
CA PRO A 166 7.71 -13.32 6.77
C PRO A 166 8.81 -13.21 7.83
N ALA A 167 10.02 -13.68 7.53
CA ALA A 167 11.17 -13.59 8.44
C ALA A 167 11.56 -12.13 8.68
N ILE A 168 11.64 -11.34 7.61
CA ILE A 168 11.95 -9.90 7.65
C ILE A 168 10.84 -9.10 8.35
N ILE A 169 9.57 -9.48 8.16
CA ILE A 169 8.43 -8.90 8.89
C ILE A 169 8.58 -9.11 10.39
N PHE A 170 8.93 -10.34 10.82
CA PHE A 170 9.05 -10.68 12.24
C PHE A 170 10.12 -9.86 12.97
N GLU A 171 11.31 -9.71 12.39
CA GLU A 171 12.36 -8.87 12.99
C GLU A 171 11.98 -7.38 12.99
N GLN A 172 11.40 -6.86 11.91
CA GLN A 172 11.05 -5.44 11.82
C GLN A 172 9.92 -5.06 12.76
N ILE A 173 8.90 -5.91 12.92
CA ILE A 173 7.82 -5.69 13.90
C ILE A 173 8.38 -5.53 15.31
N SER A 174 9.42 -6.29 15.67
CA SER A 174 10.07 -6.17 16.98
C SER A 174 10.64 -4.77 17.22
N VAL A 175 11.27 -4.15 16.20
CA VAL A 175 11.76 -2.77 16.26
C VAL A 175 10.61 -1.77 16.27
N ILE A 176 9.62 -1.95 15.38
CA ILE A 176 8.45 -1.09 15.25
C ILE A 176 7.67 -1.00 16.58
N PHE A 177 7.58 -2.11 17.32
CA PHE A 177 6.93 -2.15 18.64
C PHE A 177 7.81 -1.56 19.76
N ALA A 178 9.13 -1.54 19.59
CA ALA A 178 10.07 -1.01 20.58
C ALA A 178 10.19 0.51 20.50
N LEU A 179 10.29 1.09 19.29
CA LEU A 179 10.56 2.52 19.09
C LEU A 179 9.58 3.46 19.85
N PRO A 180 8.24 3.29 19.78
CA PRO A 180 7.29 4.11 20.55
C PRO A 180 7.52 4.07 22.07
N LYS A 181 7.98 2.93 22.60
CA LYS A 181 8.23 2.73 24.03
C LYS A 181 9.51 3.42 24.52
N LEU A 182 10.35 3.94 23.62
CA LEU A 182 11.57 4.69 23.96
C LEU A 182 11.28 6.17 24.29
N PHE A 183 10.05 6.48 24.73
CA PHE A 183 9.61 7.82 25.16
C PHE A 183 9.74 8.89 24.06
N ILE A 184 9.62 8.50 22.80
CA ILE A 184 9.63 9.39 21.63
C ILE A 184 8.36 10.26 21.60
N ALA A 185 8.46 11.45 20.97
CA ALA A 185 7.35 12.39 20.87
C ALA A 185 6.30 11.96 19.86
N SER A 186 6.70 11.46 18.68
CA SER A 186 5.79 10.89 17.70
C SER A 186 6.46 9.76 16.94
N PHE A 187 5.65 8.85 16.39
CA PHE A 187 6.13 7.77 15.54
C PHE A 187 5.41 7.72 14.20
N THR A 188 6.19 7.64 13.13
CA THR A 188 5.68 7.40 11.76
C THR A 188 6.32 6.12 11.20
N LEU A 189 5.50 5.13 10.90
CA LEU A 189 5.90 3.95 10.13
C LEU A 189 5.70 4.25 8.64
N VAL A 190 6.76 4.27 7.86
CA VAL A 190 6.69 4.32 6.40
C VAL A 190 6.82 2.88 5.89
N LEU A 191 5.74 2.33 5.37
CA LEU A 191 5.67 1.00 4.77
C LEU A 191 5.29 1.17 3.30
N PRO A 192 6.26 1.39 2.39
CA PRO A 192 5.95 1.73 1.00
C PRO A 192 5.04 0.73 0.30
N PHE A 193 5.20 -0.56 0.59
CA PHE A 193 4.38 -1.63 0.01
C PHE A 193 3.74 -2.50 1.10
N PHE A 194 2.43 -2.74 0.99
CA PHE A 194 1.66 -3.61 1.89
C PHE A 194 1.48 -5.00 1.26
N PRO A 195 2.29 -6.01 1.63
CA PRO A 195 2.50 -7.22 0.81
C PRO A 195 1.30 -8.17 0.77
N THR A 196 0.42 -8.15 1.77
CA THR A 196 -0.76 -9.01 1.82
C THR A 196 -2.01 -8.35 1.24
N GLY A 197 -1.92 -7.12 0.72
CA GLY A 197 -3.07 -6.34 0.25
C GLY A 197 -3.85 -6.99 -0.91
N THR A 198 -3.22 -7.86 -1.70
CA THR A 198 -3.92 -8.60 -2.77
C THR A 198 -4.77 -9.78 -2.27
N PHE A 199 -4.71 -10.09 -0.97
CA PHE A 199 -5.52 -11.13 -0.34
C PHE A 199 -6.43 -10.51 0.73
N GLU A 200 -7.19 -9.51 0.28
CA GLU A 200 -8.14 -8.72 1.06
C GLU A 200 -9.56 -9.29 1.02
N ARG A 201 -9.90 -10.11 0.02
CA ARG A 201 -11.24 -10.67 -0.17
C ARG A 201 -11.35 -12.08 0.40
N VAL A 202 -12.57 -12.39 0.84
CA VAL A 202 -13.04 -13.74 1.17
C VAL A 202 -14.06 -14.07 0.08
N GLU A 203 -13.72 -15.00 -0.81
CA GLU A 203 -14.63 -15.42 -1.89
C GLU A 203 -15.49 -16.61 -1.44
N GLU A 204 -14.93 -17.49 -0.61
CA GLU A 204 -15.64 -18.64 -0.02
C GLU A 204 -15.38 -18.80 1.49
N GLU A 205 -16.26 -19.56 2.16
CA GLU A 205 -16.10 -19.86 3.58
C GLU A 205 -14.82 -20.67 3.80
N GLY A 206 -13.94 -20.17 4.66
CA GLY A 206 -12.62 -20.75 4.93
C GLY A 206 -11.46 -19.94 4.38
N ASP A 207 -11.70 -18.99 3.45
CA ASP A 207 -10.67 -18.04 3.05
C ASP A 207 -10.22 -17.18 4.23
N VAL A 208 -8.90 -17.03 4.38
CA VAL A 208 -8.29 -16.23 5.44
C VAL A 208 -7.71 -14.96 4.84
N ALA A 209 -8.41 -13.83 4.99
CA ALA A 209 -7.94 -12.53 4.51
C ALA A 209 -6.65 -12.09 5.25
N THR A 210 -5.48 -12.39 4.69
CA THR A 210 -4.19 -12.10 5.33
C THR A 210 -3.87 -10.60 5.36
N ALA A 211 -4.48 -9.79 4.47
CA ALA A 211 -4.47 -8.33 4.56
C ALA A 211 -5.01 -7.86 5.92
N PHE A 212 -6.14 -8.42 6.36
CA PHE A 212 -6.75 -8.08 7.65
C PHE A 212 -5.82 -8.43 8.82
N THR A 213 -5.24 -9.64 8.81
CA THR A 213 -4.32 -10.09 9.87
C THR A 213 -3.12 -9.16 10.01
N LEU A 214 -2.47 -8.79 8.90
CA LEU A 214 -1.31 -7.90 8.94
C LEU A 214 -1.69 -6.49 9.43
N ALA A 215 -2.81 -5.93 8.93
CA ALA A 215 -3.29 -4.63 9.38
C ALA A 215 -3.62 -4.63 10.89
N ARG A 216 -4.19 -5.72 11.42
CA ARG A 216 -4.44 -5.89 12.86
C ARG A 216 -3.15 -5.96 13.67
N ILE A 217 -2.13 -6.66 13.18
CA ILE A 217 -0.80 -6.70 13.83
C ILE A 217 -0.20 -5.29 13.89
N LEU A 218 -0.25 -4.53 12.80
CA LEU A 218 0.21 -3.14 12.78
C LEU A 218 -0.65 -2.23 13.67
N SER A 219 -1.93 -2.54 13.85
CA SER A 219 -2.80 -1.77 14.75
C SER A 219 -2.42 -1.92 16.23
N MET A 220 -1.68 -2.98 16.58
CA MET A 220 -1.20 -3.21 17.95
C MET A 220 0.11 -2.48 18.27
N ILE A 221 0.62 -1.65 17.34
CA ILE A 221 1.80 -0.83 17.62
C ILE A 221 1.51 0.09 18.82
N PRO A 222 2.36 0.08 19.86
CA PRO A 222 2.17 0.94 21.02
C PRO A 222 2.17 2.42 20.66
N LYS A 223 1.36 3.21 21.37
CA LYS A 223 1.33 4.66 21.20
C LYS A 223 2.61 5.29 21.73
N SER A 224 3.06 6.32 21.02
CA SER A 224 4.12 7.23 21.48
C SER A 224 3.56 8.25 22.47
N ARG A 225 4.41 9.13 23.04
CA ARG A 225 3.94 10.17 23.97
C ARG A 225 2.96 11.15 23.32
N GLY A 226 3.10 11.40 22.01
CA GLY A 226 2.24 12.28 21.22
C GLY A 226 1.04 11.59 20.60
N GLY A 227 0.84 10.29 20.85
CA GLY A 227 -0.35 9.56 20.42
C GLY A 227 -0.09 8.42 19.43
N PRO A 228 -1.12 8.08 18.62
CA PRO A 228 -1.08 6.91 17.74
C PRO A 228 -0.03 7.03 16.64
N THR A 229 0.44 5.88 16.16
CA THR A 229 1.43 5.78 15.09
C THR A 229 0.78 6.14 13.76
N SER A 230 1.41 7.03 12.99
CA SER A 230 1.02 7.25 11.59
C SER A 230 1.62 6.16 10.72
N VAL A 231 0.83 5.51 9.87
CA VAL A 231 1.29 4.43 8.99
C VAL A 231 1.12 4.88 7.54
N VAL A 232 2.23 5.25 6.89
CA VAL A 232 2.25 5.71 5.50
C VAL A 232 2.41 4.50 4.57
N ILE A 233 1.45 4.31 3.67
CA ILE A 233 1.44 3.24 2.67
C ILE A 233 1.16 3.85 1.30
N TYR A 234 1.92 3.46 0.29
CA TYR A 234 1.69 3.91 -1.09
C TYR A 234 0.77 2.93 -1.82
N ASP A 235 -0.17 3.46 -2.59
CA ASP A 235 -1.03 2.75 -3.55
C ASP A 235 -1.55 1.39 -3.06
N ILE A 236 -2.09 1.36 -1.84
CA ILE A 236 -2.68 0.16 -1.23
C ILE A 236 -3.71 -0.48 -2.17
N HIS A 237 -3.71 -1.82 -2.23
CA HIS A 237 -4.44 -2.56 -3.26
C HIS A 237 -5.93 -2.23 -3.28
N ALA A 238 -6.59 -2.24 -2.12
CA ALA A 238 -7.96 -1.78 -1.97
C ALA A 238 -8.06 -0.69 -0.88
N LEU A 239 -8.65 0.45 -1.23
CA LEU A 239 -8.86 1.56 -0.27
C LEU A 239 -9.73 1.15 0.94
N GLN A 240 -10.56 0.11 0.77
CA GLN A 240 -11.37 -0.50 1.84
C GLN A 240 -10.52 -1.13 2.94
N GLU A 241 -9.26 -1.50 2.66
CA GLU A 241 -8.32 -1.97 3.67
C GLU A 241 -8.07 -0.93 4.77
N ARG A 242 -8.44 0.36 4.57
CA ARG A 242 -8.51 1.36 5.65
C ARG A 242 -9.27 0.85 6.87
N PHE A 243 -10.36 0.12 6.66
CA PHE A 243 -11.20 -0.45 7.72
C PHE A 243 -10.56 -1.68 8.37
N TYR A 244 -9.47 -2.21 7.81
CA TYR A 244 -8.68 -3.29 8.42
C TYR A 244 -7.69 -2.78 9.44
N PHE A 245 -7.43 -1.47 9.54
CA PHE A 245 -6.68 -0.87 10.63
C PHE A 245 -7.59 -0.56 11.82
N GLY A 246 -7.08 -0.73 13.04
CA GLY A 246 -7.74 -0.36 14.28
C GLY A 246 -7.46 1.09 14.65
N ASP A 247 -8.18 1.59 15.65
CA ASP A 247 -8.18 3.02 16.03
C ASP A 247 -6.89 3.50 16.72
N ASP A 248 -5.96 2.58 17.01
CA ASP A 248 -4.69 2.87 17.67
C ASP A 248 -3.56 3.26 16.70
N VAL A 249 -3.85 3.24 15.39
CA VAL A 249 -2.95 3.72 14.32
C VAL A 249 -3.70 4.61 13.34
N LEU A 250 -2.97 5.48 12.65
CA LEU A 250 -3.50 6.40 11.66
C LEU A 250 -3.00 6.01 10.26
N PRO A 251 -3.75 5.21 9.48
CA PRO A 251 -3.36 4.86 8.12
C PRO A 251 -3.43 6.09 7.19
N CYS A 252 -2.27 6.47 6.66
CA CYS A 252 -2.06 7.49 5.66
C CYS A 252 -1.78 6.81 4.32
N PHE A 253 -2.69 6.96 3.36
CA PHE A 253 -2.56 6.34 2.05
C PHE A 253 -2.07 7.38 1.06
N GLU A 254 -0.84 7.20 0.59
CA GLU A 254 -0.18 8.04 -0.39
C GLU A 254 -0.21 7.36 -1.77
N THR A 255 0.19 8.09 -2.81
CA THR A 255 0.20 7.58 -4.19
C THR A 255 1.47 7.97 -4.93
N GLY A 256 1.99 7.05 -5.75
CA GLY A 256 3.14 7.29 -6.61
C GLY A 256 2.81 8.03 -7.92
N ILE A 257 1.52 8.25 -8.23
CA ILE A 257 1.08 8.89 -9.48
C ILE A 257 1.72 10.26 -9.77
N PRO A 258 1.98 11.16 -8.80
CA PRO A 258 2.68 12.42 -9.07
C PRO A 258 4.06 12.22 -9.71
N LEU A 259 4.78 11.14 -9.35
CA LEU A 259 6.06 10.80 -9.96
C LEU A 259 5.89 10.39 -11.43
N LEU A 260 4.84 9.61 -11.72
CA LEU A 260 4.49 9.26 -13.10
C LEU A 260 4.14 10.52 -13.90
N LEU A 261 3.31 11.41 -13.37
CA LEU A 261 2.91 12.65 -14.05
C LEU A 261 4.12 13.52 -14.39
N GLN A 262 5.04 13.70 -13.43
CA GLN A 262 6.29 14.40 -13.67
C GLN A 262 7.09 13.73 -14.80
N ARG A 263 7.21 12.40 -14.78
CA ARG A 263 7.96 11.68 -15.80
C ARG A 263 7.33 11.75 -17.19
N LEU A 264 6.00 11.67 -17.28
CA LEU A 264 5.24 11.80 -18.53
C LEU A 264 5.42 13.19 -19.14
N SER A 265 5.44 14.26 -18.32
CA SER A 265 5.67 15.63 -18.81
C SER A 265 7.05 15.85 -19.43
N GLN A 266 8.01 14.97 -19.13
CA GLN A 266 9.38 15.03 -19.66
C GLN A 266 9.55 14.20 -20.94
N LEU A 267 8.51 13.50 -21.40
CA LEU A 267 8.57 12.74 -22.64
C LEU A 267 8.56 13.67 -23.87
N PRO A 268 9.29 13.32 -24.94
CA PRO A 268 9.30 14.11 -26.16
C PRO A 268 7.93 14.18 -26.85
N ASP A 269 7.04 13.22 -26.56
CA ASP A 269 5.69 13.11 -27.08
C ASP A 269 4.62 13.18 -25.98
N ALA A 270 4.87 13.98 -24.93
CA ALA A 270 3.95 14.15 -23.80
C ALA A 270 2.50 14.47 -24.23
N ASP A 271 2.32 15.26 -25.29
CA ASP A 271 1.00 15.62 -25.84
C ASP A 271 0.27 14.44 -26.52
N ASN A 272 1.00 13.35 -26.83
CA ASN A 272 0.48 12.16 -27.50
C ASN A 272 0.24 10.96 -26.57
N VAL A 273 0.27 11.17 -25.25
CA VAL A 273 0.10 10.10 -24.25
C VAL A 273 -1.37 9.75 -24.00
N THR A 274 -1.70 8.47 -23.99
CA THR A 274 -3.00 7.91 -23.57
C THR A 274 -2.76 6.96 -22.41
N ILE A 275 -3.58 7.03 -21.36
CA ILE A 275 -3.50 6.11 -20.22
C ILE A 275 -4.36 4.88 -20.48
N ALA A 276 -3.81 3.70 -20.31
CA ALA A 276 -4.55 2.46 -20.32
C ALA A 276 -4.67 1.86 -18.90
N PHE A 277 -5.84 1.32 -18.57
CA PHE A 277 -6.03 0.54 -17.35
C PHE A 277 -6.20 -0.93 -17.71
N PRO A 278 -5.41 -1.85 -17.11
CA PRO A 278 -5.44 -3.26 -17.46
C PRO A 278 -6.73 -3.97 -17.01
N ASP A 279 -7.43 -3.41 -16.02
CA ASP A 279 -8.76 -3.84 -15.58
C ASP A 279 -9.54 -2.70 -14.89
N ASP A 280 -10.80 -2.98 -14.56
CA ASP A 280 -11.70 -2.04 -13.88
C ASP A 280 -11.20 -1.64 -12.47
N GLY A 281 -10.37 -2.46 -11.82
CA GLY A 281 -9.82 -2.18 -10.49
C GLY A 281 -8.76 -1.09 -10.53
N ALA A 282 -7.84 -1.18 -11.48
CA ALA A 282 -6.86 -0.13 -11.77
C ALA A 282 -7.54 1.19 -12.16
N TRP A 283 -8.55 1.14 -13.05
CA TRP A 283 -9.32 2.33 -13.45
C TRP A 283 -9.96 3.01 -12.23
N LYS A 284 -10.67 2.26 -11.38
CA LYS A 284 -11.34 2.82 -10.18
C LYS A 284 -10.37 3.55 -9.25
N ARG A 285 -9.12 3.06 -9.12
CA ARG A 285 -8.09 3.69 -8.28
C ARG A 285 -7.52 4.95 -8.87
N PHE A 286 -7.14 4.94 -10.15
CA PHE A 286 -6.25 5.95 -10.70
C PHE A 286 -6.90 6.94 -11.67
N HIS A 287 -8.11 6.66 -12.19
CA HIS A 287 -8.73 7.51 -13.23
C HIS A 287 -8.87 8.98 -12.82
N LYS A 288 -9.14 9.27 -11.53
CA LYS A 288 -9.28 10.66 -11.04
C LYS A 288 -7.96 11.42 -11.10
N SER A 289 -6.87 10.79 -10.69
CA SER A 289 -5.52 11.38 -10.70
C SER A 289 -4.96 11.53 -12.11
N LEU A 290 -5.54 10.81 -13.09
CA LEU A 290 -5.12 10.79 -14.49
C LEU A 290 -6.20 11.35 -15.44
N ALA A 291 -7.15 12.12 -14.91
CA ALA A 291 -8.32 12.60 -15.66
C ALA A 291 -7.99 13.52 -16.85
N ASN A 292 -6.78 14.09 -16.86
CA ASN A 292 -6.32 14.99 -17.94
C ASN A 292 -5.85 14.24 -19.19
N PHE A 293 -5.75 12.91 -19.16
CA PHE A 293 -5.33 12.11 -20.30
C PHE A 293 -6.53 11.40 -20.95
N PRO A 294 -6.50 11.17 -22.28
CA PRO A 294 -7.36 10.19 -22.90
C PRO A 294 -7.17 8.81 -22.24
N VAL A 295 -8.25 8.07 -22.09
CA VAL A 295 -8.25 6.78 -21.38
C VAL A 295 -8.65 5.63 -22.30
N VAL A 296 -7.96 4.50 -22.15
CA VAL A 296 -8.34 3.19 -22.67
C VAL A 296 -8.57 2.27 -21.48
N VAL A 297 -9.68 1.55 -21.46
CA VAL A 297 -9.97 0.56 -20.41
C VAL A 297 -9.95 -0.81 -21.04
N CYS A 298 -9.12 -1.70 -20.49
CA CYS A 298 -9.09 -3.10 -20.85
C CYS A 298 -9.90 -3.93 -19.86
N ALA A 299 -10.41 -5.06 -20.31
CA ALA A 299 -11.13 -6.02 -19.48
C ALA A 299 -10.49 -7.41 -19.62
N LYS A 300 -10.34 -8.09 -18.47
CA LYS A 300 -9.99 -9.50 -18.41
C LYS A 300 -11.25 -10.33 -18.68
N VAL A 301 -11.28 -11.02 -19.80
CA VAL A 301 -12.36 -11.94 -20.17
C VAL A 301 -11.84 -13.36 -20.04
N ARG A 302 -12.65 -14.24 -19.44
CA ARG A 302 -12.37 -15.68 -19.42
C ARG A 302 -13.09 -16.33 -20.59
N GLU A 303 -12.35 -16.97 -21.48
CA GLU A 303 -12.88 -17.81 -22.56
C GLU A 303 -12.42 -19.25 -22.33
N GLY A 304 -13.30 -20.06 -21.72
CA GLY A 304 -12.92 -21.37 -21.19
C GLY A 304 -11.84 -21.23 -20.11
N ASP A 305 -10.77 -21.99 -20.24
CA ASP A 305 -9.61 -21.95 -19.32
C ASP A 305 -8.62 -20.82 -19.65
N LYS A 306 -8.80 -20.11 -20.76
CA LYS A 306 -7.90 -19.03 -21.19
C LYS A 306 -8.36 -17.69 -20.64
N ARG A 307 -7.41 -16.94 -20.07
CA ARG A 307 -7.60 -15.53 -19.70
C ARG A 307 -7.09 -14.67 -20.85
N ILE A 308 -7.99 -13.93 -21.48
CA ILE A 308 -7.67 -12.99 -22.55
C ILE A 308 -7.96 -11.56 -22.09
N VAL A 309 -7.23 -10.59 -22.65
CA VAL A 309 -7.48 -9.17 -22.43
C VAL A 309 -8.15 -8.60 -23.67
N ARG A 310 -9.15 -7.73 -23.50
CA ARG A 310 -9.81 -7.00 -24.60
C ARG A 310 -9.93 -5.53 -24.25
N ILE A 311 -9.93 -4.67 -25.26
CA ILE A 311 -10.28 -3.26 -25.09
C ILE A 311 -11.79 -3.18 -24.89
N LYS A 312 -12.21 -2.60 -23.76
CA LYS A 312 -13.60 -2.36 -23.39
C LYS A 312 -14.03 -0.97 -23.86
N GLU A 313 -13.18 0.03 -23.63
CA GLU A 313 -13.45 1.44 -23.93
C GLU A 313 -12.17 2.15 -24.40
N GLY A 314 -12.30 3.17 -25.25
CA GLY A 314 -11.20 3.99 -25.77
C GLY A 314 -10.57 3.47 -27.08
N ASN A 315 -9.69 4.27 -27.68
CA ASN A 315 -8.94 3.92 -28.90
C ASN A 315 -7.44 4.15 -28.68
N PRO A 316 -6.58 3.12 -28.80
CA PRO A 316 -5.13 3.27 -28.68
C PRO A 316 -4.42 3.67 -29.97
N GLU A 317 -5.10 3.68 -31.12
CA GLU A 317 -4.49 3.89 -32.44
C GLU A 317 -3.73 5.22 -32.54
N GLY A 318 -2.48 5.16 -33.01
CA GLY A 318 -1.63 6.35 -33.20
C GLY A 318 -1.06 6.95 -31.91
N ARG A 319 -1.34 6.37 -30.73
CA ARG A 319 -1.00 6.94 -29.42
C ARG A 319 0.18 6.24 -28.75
N HIS A 320 0.90 6.98 -27.91
CA HIS A 320 1.75 6.38 -26.88
C HIS A 320 0.87 5.95 -25.72
N VAL A 321 0.65 4.64 -25.57
CA VAL A 321 -0.22 4.11 -24.52
C VAL A 321 0.61 3.74 -23.29
N VAL A 322 0.25 4.26 -22.13
CA VAL A 322 0.89 3.96 -20.84
C VAL A 322 -0.08 3.16 -19.98
N ILE A 323 0.22 1.89 -19.74
CA ILE A 323 -0.56 1.04 -18.85
C ILE A 323 -0.24 1.41 -17.41
N VAL A 324 -1.26 1.71 -16.59
CA VAL A 324 -1.10 2.07 -15.19
C VAL A 324 -1.80 1.04 -14.30
N ASP A 325 -1.06 0.48 -13.35
CA ASP A 325 -1.58 -0.41 -12.29
C ASP A 325 -0.88 -0.12 -10.96
N ASP A 326 -1.38 -0.64 -9.84
CA ASP A 326 -0.73 -0.50 -8.53
C ASP A 326 0.52 -1.38 -8.43
N LEU A 327 0.43 -2.61 -8.95
CA LEU A 327 1.47 -3.59 -8.77
C LEU A 327 1.58 -4.57 -9.93
N VAL A 328 2.70 -5.28 -9.97
CA VAL A 328 2.90 -6.42 -10.87
C VAL A 328 3.51 -7.60 -10.13
N GLN A 329 2.87 -8.76 -10.29
CA GLN A 329 3.41 -10.06 -9.85
C GLN A 329 3.92 -10.85 -11.06
N SER A 330 3.12 -11.77 -11.62
CA SER A 330 3.54 -12.59 -12.77
C SER A 330 3.66 -11.81 -14.08
N GLY A 331 3.03 -10.64 -14.16
CA GLY A 331 3.07 -9.78 -15.33
C GLY A 331 2.21 -10.21 -16.52
N GLY A 332 1.52 -11.35 -16.45
CA GLY A 332 0.74 -11.88 -17.56
C GLY A 332 -0.34 -10.91 -18.07
N THR A 333 -1.01 -10.21 -17.16
CA THR A 333 -2.03 -9.21 -17.52
C THR A 333 -1.43 -8.06 -18.31
N LEU A 334 -0.34 -7.47 -17.82
CA LEU A 334 0.30 -6.32 -18.48
C LEU A 334 0.79 -6.69 -19.87
N ARG A 335 1.41 -7.87 -20.03
CA ARG A 335 1.89 -8.34 -21.34
C ARG A 335 0.76 -8.58 -22.33
N GLU A 336 -0.33 -9.24 -21.91
CA GLU A 336 -1.47 -9.43 -22.80
C GLU A 336 -2.16 -8.10 -23.15
N CYS A 337 -2.25 -7.18 -22.18
CA CYS A 337 -2.73 -5.83 -22.45
C CYS A 337 -1.83 -5.10 -23.46
N GLN A 338 -0.51 -5.20 -23.32
CA GLN A 338 0.45 -4.61 -24.24
C GLN A 338 0.28 -5.15 -25.67
N LYS A 339 0.16 -6.47 -25.84
CA LYS A 339 -0.07 -7.09 -27.16
C LYS A 339 -1.37 -6.62 -27.79
N VAL A 340 -2.44 -6.55 -27.01
CA VAL A 340 -3.75 -6.08 -27.48
C VAL A 340 -3.67 -4.63 -27.91
N LEU A 341 -3.05 -3.76 -27.12
CA LEU A 341 -2.89 -2.33 -27.46
C LEU A 341 -2.04 -2.13 -28.72
N ALA A 342 -0.93 -2.86 -28.85
CA ALA A 342 -0.08 -2.83 -30.03
C ALA A 342 -0.83 -3.33 -31.29
N ALA A 343 -1.59 -4.43 -31.17
CA ALA A 343 -2.39 -4.97 -32.27
C ALA A 343 -3.51 -4.02 -32.73
N HIS A 344 -3.95 -3.09 -31.88
CA HIS A 344 -4.94 -2.06 -32.20
C HIS A 344 -4.29 -0.71 -32.58
N GLY A 345 -3.01 -0.71 -32.97
CA GLY A 345 -2.37 0.44 -33.60
C GLY A 345 -1.70 1.43 -32.64
N ALA A 346 -1.48 1.07 -31.36
CA ALA A 346 -0.62 1.88 -30.49
C ALA A 346 0.77 2.04 -31.10
N THR A 347 1.30 3.27 -31.14
CA THR A 347 2.64 3.54 -31.71
C THR A 347 3.75 3.01 -30.81
N LYS A 348 3.53 3.08 -29.50
CA LYS A 348 4.35 2.46 -28.46
C LYS A 348 3.52 2.20 -27.21
N VAL A 349 3.93 1.20 -26.45
CA VAL A 349 3.30 0.84 -25.18
C VAL A 349 4.33 0.88 -24.07
N SER A 350 4.02 1.61 -23.00
CA SER A 350 4.80 1.65 -21.76
C SER A 350 3.95 1.16 -20.60
N ALA A 351 4.57 0.86 -19.47
CA ALA A 351 3.88 0.51 -18.24
C ALA A 351 4.41 1.33 -17.06
N TYR A 352 3.53 1.59 -16.10
CA TYR A 352 3.84 2.09 -14.78
C TYR A 352 3.17 1.21 -13.74
N VAL A 353 3.93 0.82 -12.73
CA VAL A 353 3.41 0.21 -11.51
C VAL A 353 4.10 0.82 -10.30
N THR A 354 3.35 1.06 -9.24
CA THR A 354 3.95 1.50 -7.97
C THR A 354 4.84 0.37 -7.42
N HIS A 355 4.32 -0.85 -7.35
CA HIS A 355 4.97 -1.98 -6.70
C HIS A 355 5.42 -3.06 -7.69
N ALA A 356 6.72 -3.13 -7.94
CA ALA A 356 7.35 -4.17 -8.77
C ALA A 356 7.64 -5.43 -7.93
N VAL A 357 6.61 -6.24 -7.67
CA VAL A 357 6.73 -7.43 -6.79
C VAL A 357 7.53 -8.55 -7.44
N PHE A 358 7.21 -8.89 -8.71
CA PHE A 358 7.92 -9.87 -9.54
C PHE A 358 8.48 -11.12 -8.81
N PRO A 359 7.62 -11.94 -8.18
CA PRO A 359 8.08 -13.17 -7.53
C PRO A 359 8.76 -14.10 -8.53
N ASN A 360 9.72 -14.90 -8.06
CA ASN A 360 10.47 -15.88 -8.86
C ASN A 360 11.12 -15.27 -10.11
N GLN A 361 11.63 -14.04 -9.99
CA GLN A 361 12.29 -13.32 -11.09
C GLN A 361 11.41 -13.17 -12.34
N SER A 362 10.09 -13.07 -12.16
CA SER A 362 9.16 -12.92 -13.29
C SER A 362 9.36 -11.64 -14.11
N TYR A 363 10.16 -10.69 -13.60
CA TYR A 363 10.64 -9.52 -14.35
C TYR A 363 11.45 -9.90 -15.59
N GLU A 364 12.11 -11.07 -15.63
CA GLU A 364 12.94 -11.49 -16.78
C GLU A 364 12.15 -11.50 -18.09
N ARG A 365 10.83 -11.75 -18.00
CA ARG A 365 9.90 -11.77 -19.15
C ARG A 365 9.67 -10.40 -19.77
N PHE A 366 10.07 -9.33 -19.10
CA PHE A 366 9.94 -7.96 -19.54
C PHE A 366 11.26 -7.37 -20.03
N MET A 367 12.38 -8.04 -19.76
CA MET A 367 13.69 -7.57 -20.18
C MET A 367 13.79 -7.57 -21.71
N THR A 368 14.39 -6.52 -22.25
CA THR A 368 14.63 -6.38 -23.69
C THR A 368 15.34 -7.60 -24.29
N ALA A 369 16.30 -8.16 -23.56
CA ALA A 369 17.08 -9.32 -23.99
C ALA A 369 16.23 -10.59 -24.22
N ASN A 370 15.06 -10.69 -23.61
CA ASN A 370 14.18 -11.86 -23.65
C ASN A 370 12.92 -11.64 -24.50
N SER A 371 12.85 -10.53 -25.24
CA SER A 371 11.69 -10.18 -26.07
C SER A 371 11.70 -10.97 -27.39
N ALA A 372 10.57 -11.56 -27.77
CA ALA A 372 10.45 -12.35 -29.01
C ALA A 372 10.44 -11.49 -30.30
N GLY A 373 10.41 -10.17 -30.17
CA GLY A 373 10.47 -9.20 -31.26
C GLY A 373 10.04 -7.80 -30.83
N PRO A 374 10.10 -6.78 -31.73
CA PRO A 374 9.82 -5.38 -31.41
C PRO A 374 8.38 -5.13 -30.90
N GLY A 375 7.43 -5.99 -31.28
CA GLY A 375 6.02 -5.90 -30.86
C GLY A 375 5.70 -6.52 -29.50
N ASP A 376 6.64 -7.22 -28.85
CA ASP A 376 6.47 -7.88 -27.54
C ASP A 376 7.20 -7.12 -26.41
N GLN A 377 7.67 -5.90 -26.69
CA GLN A 377 8.50 -5.11 -25.79
C GLN A 377 7.78 -3.85 -25.32
N PHE A 378 7.95 -3.51 -24.03
CA PHE A 378 7.58 -2.21 -23.50
C PHE A 378 8.64 -1.17 -23.85
N ALA A 379 8.22 0.01 -24.31
CA ALA A 379 9.12 1.12 -24.58
C ALA A 379 9.77 1.66 -23.30
N TYR A 380 8.98 1.78 -22.24
CA TYR A 380 9.42 2.12 -20.89
C TYR A 380 8.62 1.32 -19.87
N PHE A 381 9.28 0.89 -18.79
CA PHE A 381 8.62 0.30 -17.65
C PHE A 381 9.03 1.06 -16.38
N TRP A 382 8.20 2.02 -15.99
CA TRP A 382 8.42 2.79 -14.78
C TRP A 382 7.95 2.01 -13.54
N ILE A 383 8.82 1.96 -12.55
CA ILE A 383 8.55 1.34 -11.25
C ILE A 383 8.95 2.31 -10.14
N THR A 384 8.45 2.13 -8.93
CA THR A 384 9.00 2.86 -7.77
C THR A 384 9.98 1.99 -6.97
N ASP A 385 10.65 2.59 -6.01
CA ASP A 385 11.54 1.91 -5.06
C ASP A 385 10.80 1.34 -3.83
N SER A 386 9.48 1.13 -3.92
CA SER A 386 8.69 0.48 -2.86
C SER A 386 9.07 -1.00 -2.62
N CYS A 387 9.74 -1.64 -3.59
CA CYS A 387 10.21 -3.03 -3.52
C CYS A 387 11.73 -3.06 -3.69
N PRO A 388 12.53 -2.81 -2.62
CA PRO A 388 13.97 -2.55 -2.75
C PRO A 388 14.77 -3.70 -3.35
N GLN A 389 14.43 -4.96 -2.99
CA GLN A 389 15.10 -6.14 -3.52
C GLN A 389 14.93 -6.26 -5.05
N THR A 390 13.71 -6.03 -5.55
CA THR A 390 13.44 -6.03 -6.99
C THR A 390 14.20 -4.91 -7.68
N VAL A 391 14.15 -3.68 -7.13
CA VAL A 391 14.85 -2.51 -7.68
C VAL A 391 16.35 -2.76 -7.81
N LYS A 392 16.97 -3.40 -6.80
CA LYS A 392 18.39 -3.78 -6.86
C LYS A 392 18.69 -4.74 -8.02
N ALA A 393 17.76 -5.65 -8.34
CA ALA A 393 17.93 -6.61 -9.42
C ALA A 393 17.73 -6.00 -10.82
N ILE A 394 16.81 -5.04 -10.99
CA ILE A 394 16.36 -4.60 -12.33
C ILE A 394 16.59 -3.13 -12.67
N SER A 395 17.04 -2.29 -11.73
CA SER A 395 17.17 -0.83 -11.96
C SER A 395 18.11 -0.42 -13.10
N GLN A 396 19.05 -1.29 -13.49
CA GLN A 396 20.00 -1.06 -14.58
C GLN A 396 19.65 -1.84 -15.85
N GLN A 397 18.47 -2.47 -15.89
CA GLN A 397 18.06 -3.36 -16.97
C GLN A 397 16.92 -2.73 -17.78
N PRO A 398 17.08 -2.50 -19.10
CA PRO A 398 15.98 -2.01 -19.91
C PRO A 398 14.87 -3.07 -19.99
N PRO A 399 13.59 -2.65 -20.02
CA PRO A 399 13.09 -1.27 -20.14
C PRO A 399 12.82 -0.57 -18.80
N PHE A 400 13.33 -1.08 -17.67
CA PHE A 400 12.98 -0.58 -16.35
C PHE A 400 13.63 0.77 -16.03
N GLU A 401 12.84 1.68 -15.46
CA GLU A 401 13.28 2.97 -14.95
C GLU A 401 12.65 3.22 -13.57
N VAL A 402 13.46 3.59 -12.58
CA VAL A 402 13.01 3.75 -11.20
C VAL A 402 12.64 5.22 -10.92
N LEU A 403 11.38 5.45 -10.56
CA LEU A 403 10.85 6.71 -10.07
C LEU A 403 10.86 6.68 -8.54
N SER A 404 11.83 7.37 -7.93
CA SER A 404 12.08 7.26 -6.48
C SER A 404 10.98 7.92 -5.64
N LEU A 405 10.53 7.21 -4.60
CA LEU A 405 9.60 7.71 -3.59
C LEU A 405 10.27 8.67 -2.58
N ALA A 406 11.59 8.87 -2.67
CA ALA A 406 12.37 9.57 -1.67
C ALA A 406 11.83 10.97 -1.32
N SER A 407 11.50 11.78 -2.32
CA SER A 407 10.94 13.12 -2.11
C SER A 407 9.55 13.06 -1.46
N SER A 408 8.68 12.18 -1.95
CA SER A 408 7.34 12.00 -1.40
C SER A 408 7.38 11.49 0.05
N ILE A 409 8.29 10.57 0.38
CA ILE A 409 8.49 10.10 1.75
C ILE A 409 9.03 11.25 2.62
N ALA A 410 10.00 12.01 2.12
CA ALA A 410 10.52 13.16 2.85
C ALA A 410 9.42 14.20 3.15
N ASP A 411 8.51 14.44 2.21
CA ASP A 411 7.36 15.32 2.38
C ASP A 411 6.32 14.75 3.37
N ALA A 412 5.99 13.46 3.27
CA ALA A 412 5.08 12.77 4.19
C ALA A 412 5.61 12.75 5.63
N LEU A 413 6.92 12.86 5.81
CA LEU A 413 7.55 12.95 7.11
C LEU A 413 7.53 14.37 7.70
N GLN A 414 7.30 15.44 6.94
CA GLN A 414 7.36 16.81 7.49
C GLN A 414 6.23 17.06 8.52
N ILE A 415 6.60 17.45 9.75
CA ILE A 415 5.69 17.71 10.90
C ILE A 415 5.69 19.19 11.29
#